data_AF-A0A0B5D4R5-F1
#
_entry.id   AF-A0A0B5D4R5-F1
#
_cell.length_a   1.000
_cell.length_b   1.000
_cell.length_c   1.000
_cell.angle_alpha   90.00
_cell.angle_beta   90.00
_cell.angle_gamma   90.00
#
_symmetry.space_group_name_H-M   'P 1'
#
loop_
_entity.id
_entity.type
_entity.pdbx_description
1 polymer ?
#
loop_
_entity_poly.entity_id
_entity_poly.type
_entity_poly.pdbx_seq_one_letter_code
_entity_poly.pdbx_strand_id
1 'polypeptide(L)' 'MKSRETLRNWVRQAEVDAGTAPGVTTEEYEEMARLRKENKRLREANEILKKATVFFAGELDPRNH' A
#
# COMPACT_ATOMS: atom_id res chain seq x y z
N MET A 1 -15.21 28.44 -6.66
CA MET A 1 -15.67 28.10 -8.02
C MET A 1 -14.78 26.99 -8.56
N LYS A 2 -15.31 25.82 -8.94
CA LYS A 2 -14.46 24.78 -9.56
C LYS A 2 -14.06 25.24 -10.95
N SER A 3 -12.79 25.09 -11.30
CA SER A 3 -12.28 25.45 -12.62
C SER A 3 -12.88 24.52 -13.68
N ARG A 4 -13.09 25.03 -14.90
CA ARG A 4 -13.50 24.24 -16.08
C ARG A 4 -12.59 23.03 -16.30
N GLU A 5 -11.32 23.15 -15.92
CA GLU A 5 -10.34 22.07 -15.98
C GLU A 5 -10.63 20.93 -14.99
N THR A 6 -11.06 21.26 -13.76
CA THR A 6 -11.46 20.27 -12.76
C THR A 6 -12.66 19.44 -13.25
N LEU A 7 -13.64 20.09 -13.88
CA LEU A 7 -14.79 19.40 -14.46
C LEU A 7 -14.38 18.48 -15.62
N ARG A 8 -13.46 18.93 -16.49
CA ARG A 8 -12.93 18.08 -17.57
C ARG A 8 -12.24 16.84 -17.03
N ASN A 9 -11.43 16.99 -15.99
CA ASN A 9 -10.72 15.86 -15.38
C ASN A 9 -11.70 14.83 -14.79
N TRP A 10 -12.80 15.29 -14.17
CA TRP A 10 -13.84 14.40 -13.65
C TRP A 10 -14.59 13.65 -14.74
N VAL A 11 -14.96 14.32 -15.83
CA VAL A 11 -15.57 13.65 -16.98
C VAL A 11 -14.63 12.58 -17.54
N ARG A 12 -13.35 12.94 -17.72
CA ARG A 12 -12.35 11.99 -18.22
C ARG A 12 -12.16 10.79 -17.29
N GLN A 13 -12.18 10.99 -15.97
CA GLN A 13 -12.10 9.90 -15.00
C GLN A 13 -13.34 9.02 -15.05
N ALA A 14 -14.53 9.61 -15.19
CA ALA A 14 -15.78 8.84 -15.34
C ALA A 14 -15.77 7.98 -16.62
N GLU A 15 -15.16 8.45 -17.71
CA GLU A 15 -14.95 7.63 -18.93
C GLU A 15 -13.96 6.48 -18.68
N VAL A 16 -12.92 6.67 -17.86
CA VAL A 16 -12.03 5.57 -17.43
C VAL A 16 -12.79 4.56 -16.59
N ASP A 17 -13.52 5.03 -15.58
CA ASP A 17 -14.27 4.19 -14.66
C ASP A 17 -15.39 3.41 -15.38
N ALA A 18 -15.95 3.97 -16.46
CA ALA A 18 -16.92 3.30 -17.33
C ALA A 18 -16.28 2.36 -18.37
N GLY A 19 -14.94 2.32 -18.46
CA GLY A 19 -14.21 1.52 -19.46
C GLY A 19 -14.32 2.04 -20.89
N THR A 20 -14.81 3.27 -21.09
CA THR A 20 -14.95 3.88 -22.42
C THR A 20 -13.70 4.64 -22.86
N ALA A 21 -12.75 4.83 -21.95
CA ALA A 21 -11.46 5.43 -22.24
C ALA A 21 -10.33 4.73 -21.44
N PRO A 22 -9.10 4.69 -21.98
CA PRO A 22 -7.98 4.06 -21.27
C PRO A 22 -7.59 4.88 -20.03
N GLY A 23 -7.19 4.19 -18.98
CA GLY A 23 -6.70 4.79 -17.73
C GLY A 23 -6.75 3.79 -16.58
N VAL A 24 -6.32 4.23 -15.39
CA VAL A 24 -6.52 3.50 -14.14
C VAL A 24 -7.85 3.95 -13.55
N THR A 25 -8.73 2.99 -13.30
CA THR A 25 -10.01 3.26 -12.66
C THR A 25 -9.81 3.72 -11.23
N THR A 26 -10.80 4.44 -10.70
CA THR A 26 -10.80 4.85 -9.29
C THR A 26 -10.67 3.65 -8.36
N GLU A 27 -11.34 2.52 -8.68
CA GLU A 27 -11.28 1.27 -7.90
C GLU A 27 -9.87 0.64 -7.90
N GLU A 28 -9.24 0.52 -9.07
CA GLU A 28 -7.87 0.00 -9.18
C GLU A 28 -6.88 0.86 -8.38
N TYR A 29 -7.04 2.19 -8.43
CA TYR A 29 -6.20 3.11 -7.66
C TYR A 29 -6.37 2.91 -6.15
N GLU A 30 -7.61 2.81 -5.67
CA GLU A 30 -7.92 2.56 -4.26
C GLU A 30 -7.36 1.22 -3.79
N GLU A 31 -7.48 0.18 -4.61
CA GLU A 31 -6.95 -1.14 -4.30
C GLU A 31 -5.42 -1.13 -4.23
N MET A 32 -4.75 -0.48 -5.20
CA MET A 32 -3.31 -0.29 -5.15
C MET A 32 -2.87 0.46 -3.89
N ALA A 33 -3.60 1.50 -3.48
CA ALA A 33 -3.30 2.25 -2.27
C ALA A 33 -3.46 1.37 -1.01
N ARG A 34 -4.52 0.56 -0.95
CA ARG A 34 -4.77 -0.42 0.13
C ARG A 34 -3.64 -1.44 0.22
N LEU A 35 -3.28 -2.04 -0.92
CA LEU A 35 -2.21 -3.05 -0.99
C LEU A 35 -0.85 -2.47 -0.60
N ARG A 36 -0.53 -1.24 -1.02
CA ARG A 36 0.71 -0.56 -0.60
C ARG A 36 0.77 -0.34 0.90
N LYS A 37 -0.35 0.07 1.52
CA LYS A 37 -0.44 0.26 2.97
C LYS A 37 -0.27 -1.06 3.71
N GLU A 38 -0.92 -2.13 3.24
CA GLU A 38 -0.80 -3.45 3.87
C GLU A 38 0.60 -4.02 3.71
N ASN A 39 1.22 -3.89 2.54
CA ASN A 39 2.59 -4.36 2.32
C ASN A 39 3.58 -3.64 3.26
N LYS A 40 3.41 -2.33 3.48
CA LYS A 40 4.22 -1.57 4.43
C LYS A 40 4.06 -2.14 5.86
N ARG A 41 2.82 -2.35 6.30
CA ARG A 41 2.52 -2.93 7.62
C ARG A 41 3.15 -4.32 7.79
N LEU A 42 3.02 -5.19 6.78
CA LEU A 42 3.58 -6.53 6.80
C LEU A 42 5.11 -6.51 6.85
N ARG A 43 5.76 -5.58 6.15
CA ARG A 43 7.21 -5.40 6.24
C ARG A 43 7.63 -4.96 7.64
N GLU A 44 6.95 -3.99 8.23
CA GLU A 44 7.23 -3.53 9.60
C GLU A 44 7.06 -4.67 10.62
N ALA A 45 5.98 -5.45 10.52
CA ALA A 45 5.76 -6.61 11.38
C ALA A 45 6.85 -7.68 11.20
N ASN A 46 7.23 -7.99 9.96
CA ASN A 46 8.31 -8.93 9.68
C ASN A 46 9.65 -8.48 10.27
N GLU A 47 9.98 -7.20 10.21
CA GLU A 47 11.22 -6.69 10.80
C GLU A 47 11.23 -6.79 12.33
N ILE A 48 10.08 -6.57 12.98
CA ILE A 48 9.95 -6.79 14.43
C ILE A 48 10.16 -8.26 14.76
N LEU A 49 9.51 -9.16 14.01
CA LEU A 49 9.65 -10.61 14.22
C LEU A 49 11.09 -11.07 14.04
N LYS A 50 11.78 -10.62 12.99
CA LYS A 50 13.20 -10.93 12.77
C LYS A 50 14.06 -10.48 13.95
N LYS A 51 13.87 -9.24 14.43
CA LYS A 51 14.60 -8.73 15.60
C LYS A 51 14.34 -9.56 16.84
N ALA A 52 13.08 -9.94 17.09
CA ALA A 52 12.73 -10.81 18.21
C ALA A 52 13.40 -12.19 18.08
N THR A 53 13.40 -12.80 16.88
CA THR A 53 14.06 -14.09 16.67
C THR A 53 15.56 -14.04 16.93
N VAL A 54 16.24 -12.95 16.53
CA VAL A 54 17.67 -12.77 16.80
C VAL A 54 17.91 -12.56 18.30
N PHE A 55 17.10 -11.74 18.96
CA PHE A 55 17.19 -11.51 20.40
C PHE A 55 17.06 -12.81 21.19
N PHE A 56 16.00 -13.58 20.95
CA PHE A 56 15.77 -14.85 21.66
C PHE A 56 16.80 -15.92 21.31
N ALA A 57 17.30 -15.98 20.07
CA ALA A 57 18.36 -16.91 19.71
C ALA A 57 19.66 -16.62 20.47
N GLY A 58 19.96 -15.35 20.76
CA GLY A 58 21.09 -14.96 21.60
C GLY A 58 20.88 -15.28 23.09
N GLU A 59 19.70 -15.00 23.63
CA GLU A 59 19.36 -15.30 25.03
C GLU A 59 19.34 -16.81 25.34
N LEU A 60 19.00 -17.64 24.34
CA LEU A 60 18.97 -19.10 24.46
C LEU A 60 20.32 -19.76 24.16
N ASP A 61 21.37 -18.99 23.84
CA ASP A 61 22.71 -19.54 23.62
C ASP A 61 23.30 -19.98 24.97
N PRO A 62 23.55 -21.28 25.20
CA PRO A 62 24.10 -21.78 26.47
C PRO A 62 25.52 -21.26 26.78
N ARG A 63 26.16 -20.55 25.85
CA ARG A 63 27.46 -19.89 26.04
C ARG A 63 27.36 -18.46 26.57
N ASN A 64 26.15 -17.89 26.62
CA ASN A 64 25.88 -16.56 27.16
C ASN A 64 25.60 -16.58 28.68
N HIS A 65 25.65 -17.75 29.33
CA HIS A 65 25.53 -17.89 30.78
C HIS A 65 26.82 -18.35 31.44
#